data_AF-A0A850T4G4-F1
#
_entry.id   AF-A0A850T4G4-F1
#
_cell.length_a   1.000
_cell.length_b   1.000
_cell.length_c   1.000
_cell.angle_alpha   90.00
_cell.angle_beta   90.00
_cell.angle_gamma   90.00
#
_symmetry.space_group_name_H-M   'P 1'
#
loop_
_entity.id
_entity.type
_entity.pdbx_description
1 polymer ?
#
loop_
_entity_poly.entity_id
_entity_poly.type
_entity_poly.pdbx_seq_one_letter_code
_entity_poly.pdbx_strand_id
1 'polypeptide(L)'
;MLEASGGNLTPDQRRRQAIYYEMLMALFERAYILLYEDSPTGQGGRRWGSWADFFSYWLKRPDFARYVEANLQGEDPAFVAFVRSELARRPQAA
;
A
#
# COMPACT_ATOMS: atom_id res chain seq x y z
N MET A 1 18.37 -21.47 16.48
CA MET A 1 17.68 -20.36 15.81
C MET A 1 17.52 -20.78 14.36
N LEU A 2 16.50 -21.58 14.07
CA LEU A 2 16.32 -22.18 12.74
C LEU A 2 15.62 -21.18 11.82
N GLU A 3 16.27 -20.88 10.70
CA GLU A 3 15.72 -20.10 9.61
C GLU A 3 14.51 -20.82 9.00
N ALA A 4 13.39 -20.11 8.90
CA ALA A 4 12.19 -20.64 8.26
C ALA A 4 12.37 -20.64 6.74
N SER A 5 12.99 -21.69 6.23
CA SER A 5 12.96 -22.05 4.81
C SER A 5 11.65 -22.78 4.53
N GLY A 6 10.65 -22.09 3.96
CA GLY A 6 9.45 -22.71 3.38
C GLY A 6 8.10 -22.12 3.82
N GLY A 7 7.60 -21.16 3.04
CA GLY A 7 6.17 -20.92 2.79
C GLY A 7 5.33 -20.15 3.82
N ASN A 8 5.56 -20.30 5.13
CA ASN A 8 4.69 -19.68 6.14
C ASN A 8 5.46 -18.96 7.25
N LEU A 9 5.10 -17.70 7.49
CA LEU A 9 5.66 -16.86 8.55
C LEU A 9 5.22 -17.39 9.93
N THR A 10 6.10 -17.32 10.93
CA THR A 10 5.74 -17.54 12.34
C THR A 10 4.78 -16.46 12.85
N PRO A 11 4.08 -16.65 13.98
CA PRO A 11 3.20 -15.62 14.55
C PRO A 11 3.92 -14.28 14.79
N ASP A 12 5.15 -14.31 15.30
CA ASP A 12 5.94 -13.10 15.53
C ASP A 12 6.37 -12.43 14.23
N GLN A 13 6.73 -13.22 13.21
CA GLN A 13 7.04 -12.69 11.88
C GLN A 13 5.81 -12.02 11.25
N ARG A 14 4.62 -12.62 11.37
CA ARG A 14 3.36 -12.00 10.89
C ARG A 14 3.06 -10.70 11.63
N ARG A 15 3.28 -10.64 12.94
CA ARG A 15 3.09 -9.40 13.72
C ARG A 15 4.05 -8.30 13.25
N ARG A 16 5.33 -8.63 13.03
CA ARG A 16 6.31 -7.66 12.48
C ARG A 16 5.96 -7.20 11.07
N GLN A 17 5.53 -8.12 10.22
CA GLN A 17 5.05 -7.81 8.87
C GLN A 17 3.87 -6.83 8.91
N ALA A 18 2.88 -7.07 9.78
CA ALA A 18 1.73 -6.17 9.95
C ALA A 18 2.16 -4.76 10.37
N ILE A 19 3.12 -4.64 11.30
CA ILE A 19 3.67 -3.34 11.70
C ILE A 19 4.35 -2.64 10.51
N TYR A 20 5.11 -3.37 9.69
CA TYR A 20 5.72 -2.78 8.49
C TYR A 20 4.68 -2.33 7.47
N TYR A 21 3.57 -3.06 7.33
CA TYR A 21 2.48 -2.65 6.45
C TYR A 21 1.74 -1.42 6.96
N GLU A 22 1.51 -1.33 8.26
CA GLU A 22 0.92 -0.16 8.90
C GLU A 22 1.80 1.08 8.68
N MET A 23 3.10 0.96 8.94
CA MET A 23 4.07 2.04 8.69
C MET A 23 4.12 2.45 7.22
N LEU A 24 4.06 1.47 6.31
CA LEU A 24 4.07 1.72 4.87
C LEU A 24 2.77 2.40 4.41
N MET A 25 1.62 2.02 4.96
CA MET A 25 0.33 2.68 4.69
C MET A 25 0.33 4.12 5.17
N ALA A 26 0.78 4.38 6.39
CA ALA A 26 0.91 5.75 6.92
C ALA A 26 1.85 6.61 6.05
N LEU A 27 2.91 6.02 5.50
CA LEU A 27 3.81 6.71 4.57
C LEU A 27 3.12 7.04 3.24
N PHE A 28 2.33 6.10 2.69
CA PHE A 28 1.57 6.34 1.47
C PHE A 28 0.47 7.39 1.67
N GLU A 29 -0.26 7.35 2.78
CA GLU A 29 -1.26 8.36 3.12
C GLU A 29 -0.60 9.74 3.22
N ARG A 30 0.53 9.83 3.92
CA ARG A 30 1.26 11.10 4.04
C ARG A 30 1.78 11.60 2.69
N ALA A 31 2.27 10.71 1.83
CA ALA A 31 2.68 11.07 0.47
C ALA A 31 1.49 11.53 -0.38
N TYR A 32 0.33 10.89 -0.24
CA TYR A 32 -0.91 11.30 -0.91
C TYR A 32 -1.31 12.71 -0.48
N ILE A 33 -1.43 12.97 0.82
CA ILE A 33 -1.82 14.30 1.33
C ILE A 33 -0.87 15.41 0.88
N LEU A 34 0.44 15.12 0.78
CA LEU A 34 1.45 16.14 0.48
C LEU A 34 1.69 16.35 -1.03
N LEU A 35 1.46 15.34 -1.86
CA LEU A 35 1.91 15.34 -3.26
C LEU A 35 0.79 15.07 -4.26
N TYR A 36 -0.35 14.53 -3.83
CA TYR A 36 -1.47 14.28 -4.71
C TYR A 36 -2.13 15.61 -5.10
N GLU A 37 -2.26 15.83 -6.40
CA GLU A 37 -2.96 16.95 -7.00
C GLU A 37 -3.91 16.39 -8.06
N ASP A 38 -5.17 16.82 -8.04
CA ASP A 38 -6.19 16.37 -9.02
C ASP A 38 -5.80 16.71 -10.48
N SER A 39 -4.92 17.68 -10.68
CA SER A 39 -4.36 18.06 -11.98
C SER A 39 -2.86 17.76 -12.05
N PRO A 40 -2.41 16.74 -12.82
CA PRO A 40 -1.02 16.26 -12.79
C PRO A 40 0.00 17.13 -13.54
N THR A 41 -0.30 18.41 -13.84
CA THR A 41 0.58 19.26 -14.65
C THR A 41 1.66 19.93 -13.80
N GLY A 42 2.86 19.34 -13.74
CA GLY A 42 4.04 19.96 -13.13
C GLY A 42 5.02 18.99 -12.46
N GLN A 43 5.90 19.51 -11.60
CA GLN A 43 6.83 18.69 -10.81
C GLN A 43 6.12 17.90 -9.69
N GLY A 44 4.99 18.39 -9.18
CA GLY A 44 4.12 17.69 -8.22
C GLY A 44 3.61 16.36 -8.77
N GLY A 45 3.05 16.39 -9.99
CA GLY A 45 2.58 15.18 -10.69
C GLY A 45 3.66 14.12 -10.93
N ARG A 46 4.91 14.51 -11.20
CA ARG A 46 6.02 13.53 -11.34
C ARG A 46 6.37 12.85 -10.03
N ARG A 47 6.46 13.62 -8.93
CA ARG A 47 6.77 13.06 -7.59
C ARG A 47 5.65 12.14 -7.12
N TRP A 48 4.41 12.55 -7.32
CA TRP A 48 3.27 11.68 -7.07
C TRP A 48 3.31 10.41 -7.92
N GLY A 49 3.64 10.52 -9.22
CA GLY A 49 3.76 9.37 -10.11
C GLY A 49 4.65 8.26 -9.56
N SER A 50 5.83 8.61 -9.02
CA SER A 50 6.72 7.63 -8.38
C SER A 50 6.11 6.97 -7.14
N TRP A 51 5.34 7.70 -6.32
CA TRP A 51 4.62 7.14 -5.19
C TRP A 51 3.46 6.24 -5.61
N ALA A 52 2.69 6.64 -6.63
CA ALA A 52 1.59 5.85 -7.20
C ALA A 52 2.10 4.55 -7.83
N ASP A 53 3.22 4.58 -8.54
CA ASP A 53 3.88 3.40 -9.10
C ASP A 53 4.37 2.47 -7.98
N PHE A 54 4.95 3.03 -6.92
CA PHE A 54 5.42 2.25 -5.77
C PHE A 54 4.26 1.59 -5.03
N PHE A 55 3.16 2.33 -4.81
CA PHE A 55 1.94 1.80 -4.22
C PHE A 55 1.36 0.66 -5.06
N SER A 56 1.23 0.88 -6.37
CA SER A 56 0.75 -0.11 -7.34
C SER A 56 1.63 -1.36 -7.36
N TYR A 57 2.94 -1.21 -7.27
CA TYR A 57 3.88 -2.32 -7.18
C TYR A 57 3.65 -3.16 -5.91
N TRP A 58 3.44 -2.53 -4.76
CA TRP A 58 3.16 -3.24 -3.51
C TRP A 58 1.80 -3.93 -3.52
N LEU A 59 0.77 -3.31 -4.09
CA LEU A 59 -0.55 -3.93 -4.24
C LEU A 59 -0.52 -5.21 -5.07
N LYS A 60 0.44 -5.41 -5.98
CA LYS A 60 0.61 -6.68 -6.70
C LYS A 60 0.91 -7.87 -5.78
N ARG A 61 1.38 -7.63 -4.55
CA ARG A 61 1.66 -8.68 -3.56
C ARG A 61 0.34 -9.08 -2.87
N PRO A 62 -0.10 -10.36 -2.96
CA PRO A 62 -1.39 -10.78 -2.45
C PRO A 62 -1.57 -10.56 -0.94
N ASP A 63 -0.53 -10.77 -0.15
CA ASP A 63 -0.51 -10.58 1.29
C ASP A 63 -0.69 -9.11 1.69
N PHE A 64 0.04 -8.21 1.04
CA PHE A 64 -0.10 -6.77 1.27
C PHE A 64 -1.48 -6.26 0.85
N ALA A 65 -1.98 -6.64 -0.34
CA ALA A 65 -3.30 -6.19 -0.76
C ALA A 65 -4.44 -6.67 0.15
N ARG A 66 -4.36 -7.91 0.65
CA ARG A 66 -5.30 -8.41 1.65
C ARG A 66 -5.23 -7.64 2.95
N TYR A 67 -4.02 -7.27 3.38
CA TYR A 67 -3.84 -6.40 4.54
C TYR A 67 -4.50 -5.03 4.31
N VAL A 68 -4.22 -4.39 3.17
CA VAL A 68 -4.82 -3.08 2.83
C VAL A 68 -6.33 -3.18 2.82
N GLU A 69 -6.92 -4.13 2.09
CA GLU A 69 -8.38 -4.32 1.99
C GLU A 69 -9.05 -4.47 3.37
N ALA A 70 -8.39 -5.16 4.30
CA ALA A 70 -8.90 -5.36 5.65
C ALA A 70 -8.71 -4.14 6.59
N ASN A 71 -7.84 -3.18 6.25
CA ASN A 71 -7.38 -2.13 7.18
C ASN A 71 -7.48 -0.70 6.59
N LEU A 72 -8.51 -0.39 5.79
CA LEU A 72 -8.75 0.99 5.29
C LEU A 72 -9.58 1.87 6.24
N GLN A 73 -10.08 1.33 7.34
CA GLN A 73 -10.95 2.10 8.24
C GLN A 73 -10.13 3.11 9.06
N GLY A 74 -10.57 4.37 9.06
CA GLY A 74 -9.98 5.44 9.88
C GLY A 74 -8.97 6.32 9.15
N GLU A 75 -8.53 5.91 7.96
CA GLU A 75 -7.69 6.70 7.05
C GLU A 75 -8.48 7.86 6.41
N ASP A 76 -7.78 8.85 5.86
CA ASP A 76 -8.39 9.97 5.14
C ASP A 76 -9.36 9.51 4.04
N PRO A 77 -10.60 10.06 3.96
CA PRO A 77 -11.60 9.59 2.99
C PRO A 77 -11.17 9.70 1.53
N ALA A 78 -10.40 10.72 1.15
CA ALA A 78 -9.91 10.87 -0.22
C ALA A 78 -8.82 9.83 -0.52
N PHE A 79 -7.91 9.59 0.43
CA PHE A 79 -6.93 8.51 0.33
C PHE A 79 -7.61 7.14 0.23
N VAL A 80 -8.63 6.85 1.04
CA VAL A 80 -9.40 5.59 0.97
C VAL A 80 -10.04 5.41 -0.41
N ALA A 81 -10.61 6.46 -0.99
CA ALA A 81 -11.20 6.41 -2.33
C ALA A 81 -10.13 6.11 -3.40
N PHE A 82 -8.96 6.77 -3.31
CA PHE A 82 -7.82 6.49 -4.18
C PHE A 82 -7.38 5.02 -4.08
N VAL A 83 -7.15 4.52 -2.86
CA VAL A 83 -6.69 3.14 -2.64
C VAL A 83 -7.70 2.11 -3.16
N ARG A 84 -9.00 2.33 -2.96
CA ARG A 84 -10.05 1.47 -3.52
C ARG A 84 -10.00 1.44 -5.05
N SER A 85 -9.74 2.58 -5.70
CA SER A 85 -9.58 2.64 -7.15
C SER A 85 -8.37 1.85 -7.64
N GLU A 86 -7.25 1.86 -6.91
CA GLU A 86 -6.04 1.12 -7.23
C GLU A 86 -6.24 -0.39 -7.01
N LEU A 87 -6.89 -0.78 -5.91
CA LEU A 87 -7.26 -2.18 -5.65
C LEU A 87 -8.15 -2.76 -6.75
N ALA A 88 -9.10 -1.97 -7.25
CA ALA A 88 -9.97 -2.37 -8.37
C ALA A 88 -9.22 -2.44 -9.72
N ARG A 89 -8.23 -1.57 -9.93
CA ARG A 89 -7.37 -1.57 -11.14
C ARG A 89 -6.30 -2.66 -11.12
N ARG A 90 -5.98 -3.21 -9.95
CA ARG A 90 -4.98 -4.27 -9.82
C ARG A 90 -5.37 -5.47 -10.69
N PRO A 91 -4.46 -6.01 -11.51
CA PRO A 91 -4.70 -7.29 -12.16
C PRO A 91 -4.87 -8.38 -11.09
N GLN A 92 -6.05 -9.00 -11.06
CA GLN A 92 -6.30 -10.13 -10.17
C GLN A 92 -5.37 -11.27 -10.59
N ALA A 93 -4.56 -11.77 -9.67
CA ALA A 93 -3.80 -13.00 -9.90
C ALA A 93 -4.81 -14.15 -10.05
N ALA A 94 -4.71 -14.89 -11.16
CA ALA A 94 -5.54 -16.06 -11.46
C ALA A 94 -5.30 -17.21 -10.47
#